data_AF-A0A6F9CQ73-F1
#
_entry.id   AF-A0A6F9CQ73-F1
#
_cell.length_a   1.000
_cell.length_b   1.000
_cell.length_c   1.000
_cell.angle_alpha   90.00
_cell.angle_beta   90.00
_cell.angle_gamma   90.00
#
_symmetry.space_group_name_H-M   'P 1'
#
loop_
_entity.id
_entity.type
_entity.pdbx_description
1 polymer ?
#
loop_
_entity_poly.entity_id
_entity_poly.type
_entity_poly.pdbx_seq_one_letter_code
_entity_poly.pdbx_strand_id
1 'polypeptide(L)'
;MVKGDVNKPKGKTSAYAFFVQTCREEHKRKHPEQSVNFSEFSKQCSERWRALTANDKRRFEDMAKNDKVRYERDMRGSAFFVFSAEFRPTVKQEFPGTLMMMMR
;
A
#
# COMPACT_ATOMS: atom_id res chain seq x y z
N MET A 1 15.73 -7.34 2.01
CA MET A 1 14.91 -7.88 0.90
C MET A 1 13.58 -8.33 1.48
N VAL A 2 12.47 -7.73 1.05
CA VAL A 2 11.12 -8.07 1.55
C VAL A 2 10.69 -9.38 0.88
N LYS A 3 10.69 -10.49 1.64
CA LYS A 3 9.91 -11.69 1.30
C LYS A 3 8.44 -11.31 1.50
N GLY A 4 7.83 -10.79 0.45
CA GLY A 4 6.38 -10.63 0.36
C GLY A 4 5.87 -11.76 -0.52
N ASP A 5 4.97 -12.57 0.01
CA ASP A 5 4.37 -13.72 -0.65
C ASP A 5 3.96 -13.38 -2.09
N VAL A 6 4.43 -14.18 -3.04
CA VAL A 6 4.23 -14.05 -4.50
C VAL A 6 2.74 -13.94 -4.88
N ASN A 7 1.82 -14.32 -3.99
CA ASN A 7 0.37 -14.32 -4.21
C ASN A 7 -0.40 -13.18 -3.52
N LYS A 8 0.25 -12.27 -2.80
CA LYS A 8 -0.47 -11.14 -2.21
C LYS A 8 -0.55 -10.01 -3.23
N PRO A 9 -1.76 -9.60 -3.68
CA PRO A 9 -1.88 -8.44 -4.56
C PRO A 9 -1.22 -7.25 -3.87
N LYS A 10 -0.33 -6.56 -4.59
CA LYS A 10 0.38 -5.35 -4.09
C LYS A 10 -0.64 -4.45 -3.41
N GLY A 11 -0.41 -4.15 -2.13
CA GLY A 11 -1.32 -3.37 -1.28
C GLY A 11 -1.75 -2.04 -1.91
N LYS A 12 -2.87 -1.50 -1.42
CA LYS A 12 -3.38 -0.18 -1.84
C LYS A 12 -2.26 0.87 -1.73
N THR A 13 -1.97 1.56 -2.82
CA THR A 13 -0.99 2.64 -2.83
C THR A 13 -1.68 3.92 -2.35
N SER A 14 -1.25 4.47 -1.22
CA SER A 14 -1.82 5.71 -0.68
C SER A 14 -1.32 6.94 -1.44
N ALA A 15 -2.02 8.06 -1.30
CA ALA A 15 -1.63 9.34 -1.91
C ALA A 15 -0.20 9.75 -1.52
N TYR A 16 0.16 9.52 -0.25
CA TYR A 16 1.51 9.75 0.25
C TYR A 16 2.54 8.81 -0.40
N ALA A 17 2.21 7.53 -0.60
CA ALA A 17 3.11 6.59 -1.26
C ALA A 17 3.40 6.99 -2.72
N PHE A 18 2.38 7.44 -3.46
CA PHE A 18 2.59 8.03 -4.79
C PHE A 18 3.48 9.26 -4.74
N PHE A 19 3.26 10.16 -3.79
CA PHE A 19 4.07 11.36 -3.63
C PHE A 19 5.56 11.03 -3.35
N VAL A 20 5.81 10.11 -2.42
CA VAL A 20 7.16 9.64 -2.08
C VAL A 20 7.84 8.98 -3.29
N GLN A 21 7.08 8.22 -4.09
CA GLN A 21 7.57 7.62 -5.34
C GLN A 21 8.03 8.69 -6.33
N THR A 22 7.19 9.69 -6.61
CA THR A 22 7.54 10.82 -7.49
C THR A 22 8.72 11.62 -6.95
N CYS A 23 8.79 11.86 -5.65
CA CYS A 23 9.94 12.53 -5.03
C CYS A 23 11.23 11.73 -5.19
N ARG A 24 11.17 10.39 -5.14
CA ARG A 24 12.33 9.52 -5.38
C ARG A 24 12.80 9.59 -6.82
N GLU A 25 11.86 9.53 -7.78
CA GLU A 25 12.18 9.62 -9.20
C GLU A 25 12.76 10.99 -9.57
N GLU A 26 12.16 12.08 -9.05
CA GLU A 26 12.70 13.43 -9.18
C GLU A 26 14.12 13.55 -8.65
N HIS A 27 14.37 13.00 -7.46
CA HIS A 27 15.70 13.04 -6.83
C HIS A 27 16.72 12.24 -7.65
N LYS A 28 16.36 11.05 -8.14
CA LYS A 28 17.22 10.25 -9.03
C LYS A 28 17.52 10.97 -10.34
N ARG A 29 16.57 11.72 -10.89
CA ARG A 29 16.76 12.49 -12.14
C ARG A 29 17.69 13.69 -11.94
N LYS A 30 17.56 14.39 -10.80
CA LYS A 30 18.35 15.59 -10.49
C LYS A 30 19.75 15.26 -9.98
N HIS A 31 19.89 14.16 -9.23
CA HIS A 31 21.16 13.71 -8.66
C HIS A 31 21.35 12.21 -8.93
N PRO A 32 21.69 11.82 -10.17
CA PRO A 32 21.91 10.42 -10.52
C PRO A 32 23.10 9.79 -9.78
N GLU A 33 24.04 10.59 -9.29
CA GLU A 33 25.26 10.15 -8.59
C GLU A 33 25.15 10.15 -7.06
N GLN A 34 24.17 10.85 -6.47
CA GLN A 34 24.04 10.94 -5.02
C GLN A 34 23.17 9.80 -4.49
N SER A 35 23.72 9.03 -3.55
CA SER A 35 22.95 8.03 -2.81
C SER A 35 21.91 8.73 -1.94
N VAL A 36 20.65 8.39 -2.14
CA VAL A 36 19.53 9.00 -1.40
C VAL A 36 19.55 8.46 0.03
N ASN A 37 19.96 9.28 1.00
CA ASN A 37 19.85 8.90 2.41
C ASN A 37 18.38 8.78 2.79
N PHE A 38 17.93 7.56 3.10
CA PHE A 38 16.52 7.29 3.38
C PHE A 38 15.98 8.05 4.59
N SER A 39 16.83 8.30 5.61
CA SER A 39 16.46 9.05 6.80
C SER A 39 16.12 10.50 6.47
N GLU A 40 16.99 11.16 5.71
CA GLU A 40 16.83 12.56 5.32
C GLU A 40 15.73 12.74 4.27
N PHE A 41 15.66 11.83 3.31
CA PHE A 41 14.60 11.82 2.31
C PHE A 41 13.21 11.61 2.93
N SER A 42 13.09 10.77 3.96
CA SER A 42 11.83 10.57 4.68
C SER A 42 11.39 11.84 5.40
N LYS A 43 12.32 12.55 6.06
CA LYS A 43 12.05 13.85 6.70
C LYS A 43 11.63 14.91 5.68
N GLN A 44 12.38 15.07 4.60
CA GLN A 44 12.04 16.03 3.54
C GLN A 44 10.69 15.73 2.87
N CYS A 45 10.39 14.45 2.59
CA CYS A 45 9.11 14.06 2.02
C CYS A 45 7.94 14.36 2.96
N SER A 46 8.09 14.10 4.25
CA SER A 46 7.03 14.37 5.23
C SER A 46 6.81 15.87 5.42
N GLU A 47 7.86 16.69 5.46
CA GLU A 47 7.75 18.15 5.49
C GLU A 47 7.09 18.71 4.23
N ARG A 48 7.55 18.30 3.05
CA ARG A 48 6.95 18.71 1.77
C ARG A 48 5.49 18.29 1.67
N TRP A 49 5.16 17.07 2.09
CA TRP A 49 3.78 16.61 2.09
C TRP A 49 2.89 17.45 3.00
N ARG A 50 3.38 17.87 4.17
CA ARG A 50 2.63 18.78 5.06
C ARG A 50 2.47 20.17 4.43
N ALA A 51 3.51 20.67 3.75
CA ALA A 51 3.50 21.95 3.05
C ALA A 51 2.65 21.97 1.76
N LEU A 52 2.37 20.81 1.15
CA LEU A 52 1.52 20.73 -0.03
C LEU A 52 0.10 21.23 0.27
N THR A 53 -0.45 21.98 -0.69
CA THR A 53 -1.82 22.48 -0.63
C THR A 53 -2.83 21.35 -0.83
N ALA A 54 -4.07 21.58 -0.42
CA ALA A 54 -5.16 20.62 -0.65
C ALA A 54 -5.35 20.31 -2.14
N ASN A 55 -5.05 21.26 -3.04
CA ASN A 55 -5.18 21.07 -4.47
C ASN A 55 -4.11 20.11 -5.03
N ASP A 56 -2.86 20.26 -4.58
CA ASP A 56 -1.79 19.34 -4.98
C ASP A 56 -2.03 17.94 -4.41
N LYS A 57 -2.47 17.86 -3.15
CA LYS A 57 -2.86 16.60 -2.50
C LYS A 57 -4.01 15.94 -3.24
N ARG A 58 -4.99 16.70 -3.73
CA ARG A 58 -6.15 16.18 -4.47
C ARG A 58 -5.74 15.36 -5.69
N ARG A 59 -4.71 15.79 -6.43
CA ARG A 59 -4.15 15.00 -7.54
C ARG A 59 -3.64 13.64 -7.08
N PHE A 60 -2.91 13.59 -5.96
CA PHE A 60 -2.41 12.34 -5.39
C PHE A 60 -3.52 11.48 -4.76
N GLU A 61 -4.53 12.12 -4.18
CA GLU A 61 -5.72 11.46 -3.64
C GLU A 61 -6.55 10.81 -4.74
N ASP A 62 -6.74 11.48 -5.88
CA ASP A 62 -7.47 10.91 -7.02
C ASP A 62 -6.70 9.73 -7.65
N MET A 63 -5.37 9.81 -7.72
CA MET A 63 -4.53 8.66 -8.10
C MET A 63 -4.67 7.49 -7.11
N ALA A 64 -4.68 7.79 -5.81
CA ALA A 64 -4.87 6.77 -4.76
C ALA A 64 -6.28 6.16 -4.77
N LYS A 65 -7.32 6.95 -5.07
CA LYS A 65 -8.70 6.45 -5.25
C LYS A 65 -8.76 5.48 -6.44
N ASN A 66 -8.11 5.81 -7.54
CA ASN A 66 -8.08 4.94 -8.72
C ASN A 66 -7.33 3.62 -8.43
N ASP A 67 -6.18 3.68 -7.75
CA ASP A 67 -5.45 2.47 -7.33
C ASP A 67 -6.24 1.65 -6.30
N LYS A 68 -7.02 2.29 -5.42
CA LYS A 68 -7.95 1.60 -4.52
C LYS A 68 -8.99 0.79 -5.30
N VAL A 69 -9.56 1.34 -6.37
CA VAL A 69 -10.52 0.62 -7.22
C VAL A 69 -9.86 -0.58 -7.92
N ARG A 70 -8.63 -0.40 -8.44
CA ARG A 70 -7.83 -1.51 -9.00
C ARG A 70 -7.62 -2.61 -7.96
N TYR A 71 -7.16 -2.24 -6.76
CA TYR A 71 -6.91 -3.19 -5.70
C TYR A 71 -8.19 -3.91 -5.23
N GLU A 72 -9.32 -3.20 -5.15
CA GLU A 72 -10.60 -3.81 -4.78
C GLU A 72 -11.10 -4.77 -5.86
N ARG A 73 -10.86 -4.48 -7.14
CA ARG A 73 -11.12 -5.42 -8.23
C ARG A 73 -10.23 -6.65 -8.15
N ASP A 74 -8.93 -6.45 -7.96
CA ASP A 74 -7.94 -7.54 -7.86
C ASP A 74 -8.17 -8.39 -6.59
N MET A 75 -8.61 -7.78 -5.49
CA MET A 75 -8.99 -8.49 -4.26
C MET A 75 -10.29 -9.29 -4.43
N ARG A 76 -11.30 -8.75 -5.09
CA ARG A 76 -12.54 -9.49 -5.38
C ARG A 76 -12.29 -10.68 -6.32
N GLY A 77 -11.30 -10.59 -7.20
CA GLY A 77 -10.88 -11.72 -8.04
C GLY A 77 -10.06 -12.79 -7.32
N SER A 78 -9.55 -12.50 -6.11
CA SER A 78 -8.82 -13.49 -5.33
C SER A 78 -9.81 -14.42 -4.62
N ALA A 79 -10.01 -15.61 -5.20
CA ALA A 79 -10.86 -16.66 -4.64
C ALA A 79 -10.52 -16.97 -3.16
N PHE A 80 -9.26 -16.80 -2.75
CA PHE A 80 -8.83 -16.95 -1.36
C PHE A 80 -9.44 -15.90 -0.40
N PHE A 81 -9.61 -14.65 -0.85
CA PHE A 81 -10.21 -13.60 -0.04
C PHE A 81 -11.74 -13.67 -0.01
N VAL A 82 -12.38 -14.03 -1.13
CA VAL A 82 -13.83 -14.29 -1.16
C VAL A 82 -14.15 -15.49 -0.27
N PHE A 83 -13.44 -16.60 -0.45
CA PHE A 83 -13.57 -17.78 0.40
C PHE A 83 -13.29 -17.44 1.87
N SER A 84 -12.21 -16.71 2.19
CA SER A 84 -11.91 -16.35 3.58
C SER A 84 -12.94 -15.38 4.17
N ALA A 85 -13.52 -14.44 3.41
CA ALA A 85 -14.54 -13.52 3.90
C ALA A 85 -15.89 -14.22 4.15
N GLU A 86 -16.22 -15.20 3.31
CA GLU A 86 -17.48 -15.94 3.35
C GLU A 86 -17.44 -17.11 4.35
N PHE A 87 -16.31 -17.80 4.49
CA PHE A 87 -16.11 -18.88 5.46
C PHE A 87 -15.63 -18.40 6.84
N ARG A 88 -15.00 -17.21 6.98
CA ARG A 88 -14.58 -16.67 8.30
C ARG A 88 -15.68 -16.61 9.36
N PRO A 89 -16.88 -16.06 9.07
CA PRO A 89 -17.90 -15.93 10.10
C PRO A 89 -18.41 -17.30 10.54
N THR A 90 -18.59 -18.22 9.60
CA THR A 90 -19.05 -19.59 9.85
C THR A 90 -18.05 -20.40 10.68
N VAL A 91 -16.76 -20.34 10.36
CA VAL A 91 -15.72 -21.06 11.11
C VAL A 91 -15.55 -20.51 12.54
N LYS A 92 -15.74 -19.20 12.74
CA LYS A 92 -15.75 -18.61 14.10
C LYS A 92 -16.96 -19.05 14.93
N GLN A 93 -18.08 -19.34 14.28
CA GLN A 93 -19.31 -19.77 14.94
C GLN A 93 -19.27 -21.25 15.33
N GLU A 94 -18.71 -22.13 14.48
CA GLU A 94 -18.57 -23.56 14.80
C GLU A 94 -17.37 -23.88 15.70
N PHE A 95 -16.30 -23.09 15.65
CA PHE A 95 -15.06 -23.38 16.40
C PHE A 95 -14.47 -22.12 17.07
N PRO A 96 -14.99 -21.69 18.24
CA PRO A 96 -14.50 -20.50 18.93
C PRO A 96 -13.06 -20.63 19.49
N GLY A 97 -12.44 -21.82 19.42
CA GLY A 97 -11.14 -22.12 20.03
C GLY A 97 -9.98 -22.49 19.09
N THR A 98 -10.19 -22.61 17.76
CA THR A 98 -9.19 -23.27 16.87
C THR A 98 -8.43 -22.31 15.95
N LEU A 99 -8.54 -20.99 16.15
CA LEU A 99 -7.93 -19.98 15.27
C LEU A 99 -6.39 -19.83 15.43
N MET A 100 -5.68 -20.82 15.97
CA MET A 100 -4.21 -20.81 16.04
C MET A 100 -3.49 -21.84 15.16
N MET A 101 -4.18 -22.76 14.47
CA MET A 101 -3.49 -23.82 13.73
C MET A 101 -3.46 -23.70 12.19
N MET A 102 -4.22 -22.79 11.57
CA MET A 102 -4.23 -22.63 10.11
C MET A 102 -3.39 -21.45 9.58
N MET A 103 -2.39 -21.00 10.35
CA MET A 103 -1.46 -19.94 9.94
C MET A 103 0.00 -20.40 10.08
N ARG A 104 0.31 -21.59 9.55
CA ARG A 104 1.67 -22.05 9.26
C ARG A 104 1.84 -22.30 7.77
#